data_AF-A0A6I4Z5Z3-F1
#
_entry.id   AF-A0A6I4Z5Z3-F1
#
_cell.length_a   1.000
_cell.length_b   1.000
_cell.length_c   1.000
_cell.angle_alpha   90.00
_cell.angle_beta   90.00
_cell.angle_gamma   90.00
#
_symmetry.space_group_name_H-M   'P 1'
#
loop_
_entity.id
_entity.type
_entity.pdbx_description
1 polymer ?
#
loop_
_entity_poly.entity_id
_entity_poly.type
_entity_poly.pdbx_seq_one_letter_code
_entity_poly.pdbx_strand_id
1 'polypeptide(L)'
;MRTKAEAGYLTALLNADVLQPAYAASRISDRHFDTHQWTKVPIPLYDPADPDHVELADLCTQAEKQATAAVNAHEQQQEEDAWARAKRKAKRTGLPVEPPDVKPVGQQKACKIIRETLRQSGIAARIDHLARRVVPVEWTVPPSDSVG
;
A
#
# COMPACT_ATOMS: atom_id res chain seq x y z
N MET A 1 13.67 7.52 -20.97
CA MET A 1 12.71 6.39 -20.92
C MET A 1 12.52 6.05 -19.45
N ARG A 2 11.30 6.12 -18.91
CA ARG A 2 11.07 5.85 -17.48
C ARG A 2 11.22 4.36 -17.18
N THR A 3 11.93 4.01 -16.12
CA THR A 3 12.26 2.59 -15.78
C THR A 3 11.31 2.02 -14.73
N LYS A 4 11.25 0.68 -14.62
CA LYS A 4 10.48 0.03 -13.55
C LYS A 4 11.03 0.40 -12.16
N ALA A 5 12.34 0.56 -12.03
CA ALA A 5 12.98 0.96 -10.78
C ALA A 5 12.57 2.38 -10.36
N GLU A 6 12.58 3.32 -11.29
CA GLU A 6 12.10 4.69 -11.05
C GLU A 6 10.63 4.72 -10.61
N ALA A 7 9.77 3.93 -11.25
CA ALA A 7 8.38 3.79 -10.85
C ALA A 7 8.24 3.22 -9.43
N GLY A 8 9.00 2.17 -9.11
CA GLY A 8 9.01 1.55 -7.79
C GLY A 8 9.49 2.51 -6.70
N TYR A 9 10.56 3.25 -6.96
CA TYR A 9 11.08 4.29 -6.06
C TYR A 9 10.01 5.36 -5.77
N LEU A 10 9.36 5.89 -6.83
CA LEU A 10 8.31 6.89 -6.67
C LEU A 10 7.12 6.32 -5.88
N THR A 11 6.71 5.09 -6.17
CA THR A 11 5.63 4.42 -5.43
C THR A 11 5.99 4.24 -3.96
N ALA A 12 7.23 3.86 -3.63
CA ALA A 12 7.68 3.75 -2.25
C ALA A 12 7.60 5.08 -1.50
N LEU A 13 8.09 6.18 -2.11
CA LEU A 13 8.01 7.51 -1.50
C LEU A 13 6.57 7.99 -1.30
N LEU A 14 5.72 7.86 -2.32
CA LEU A 14 4.32 8.28 -2.23
C LEU A 14 3.53 7.55 -1.13
N ASN A 15 3.98 6.35 -0.75
CA ASN A 15 3.38 5.54 0.32
C ASN A 15 4.14 5.61 1.65
N ALA A 16 5.23 6.38 1.74
CA ALA A 16 5.95 6.56 2.99
C ALA A 16 5.12 7.42 3.96
N ASP A 17 5.03 6.99 5.22
CA ASP A 17 4.21 7.67 6.24
C ASP A 17 4.72 9.08 6.53
N VAL A 18 6.04 9.27 6.51
CA VAL A 18 6.72 10.54 6.76
C VAL A 18 6.33 11.64 5.78
N LEU A 19 5.93 11.29 4.55
CA LEU A 19 5.51 12.25 3.53
C LEU A 19 4.01 12.51 3.52
N GLN A 20 3.19 11.70 4.19
CA GLN A 20 1.73 11.88 4.22
C GLN A 20 1.31 13.25 4.78
N PRO A 21 1.93 13.79 5.84
CA PRO A 21 1.63 15.14 6.32
C PRO A 21 1.93 16.22 5.28
N ALA A 22 3.07 16.14 4.59
CA ALA A 22 3.43 17.09 3.54
C ALA A 22 2.46 17.03 2.35
N TYR A 23 2.06 15.83 1.93
CA TYR A 23 1.03 15.66 0.90
C TYR A 23 -0.31 16.23 1.35
N ALA A 24 -0.72 15.97 2.59
CA ALA A 24 -1.96 16.51 3.14
C ALA A 24 -1.93 18.05 3.23
N ALA A 25 -0.82 18.65 3.64
CA ALA A 25 -0.65 20.11 3.71
C ALA A 25 -0.62 20.77 2.32
N SER A 26 -0.22 20.04 1.28
CA SER A 26 -0.23 20.54 -0.10
C SER A 26 -1.65 20.61 -0.72
N ARG A 27 -2.67 20.08 -0.02
CA ARG A 27 -4.05 20.05 -0.50
C ARG A 27 -4.70 21.41 -0.41
N ILE A 28 -5.28 21.86 -1.52
CA ILE A 28 -6.07 23.09 -1.58
C ILE A 28 -7.54 22.82 -1.23
N SER A 29 -8.04 21.61 -1.54
CA SER A 29 -9.42 21.20 -1.26
C SER A 29 -9.52 19.69 -1.08
N ASP A 30 -10.46 19.25 -0.26
CA ASP A 30 -10.77 17.83 -0.07
C ASP A 30 -11.43 17.17 -1.29
N ARG A 31 -12.05 17.96 -2.18
CA ARG A 31 -12.82 17.44 -3.33
C ARG A 31 -12.01 17.24 -4.61
N HIS A 32 -10.92 17.97 -4.79
CA HIS A 32 -10.19 18.02 -6.06
C HIS A 32 -8.76 17.51 -5.89
N PHE A 33 -8.59 16.18 -5.88
CA PHE A 33 -7.28 15.56 -5.74
C PHE A 33 -6.34 15.83 -6.93
N ASP A 34 -6.91 16.18 -8.07
CA ASP A 34 -6.24 16.63 -9.29
C ASP A 34 -5.64 18.03 -9.18
N THR A 35 -6.10 18.85 -8.23
CA THR A 35 -5.55 20.17 -7.93
C THR A 35 -4.44 20.15 -6.87
N HIS A 36 -3.98 18.96 -6.46
CA HIS A 36 -2.79 18.85 -5.62
C HIS A 36 -1.62 19.50 -6.36
N GLN A 37 -1.01 20.49 -5.73
CA GLN A 37 0.23 21.05 -6.24
C GLN A 37 1.35 20.10 -5.88
N TRP A 38 1.45 18.97 -6.59
CA TRP A 38 2.59 18.05 -6.49
C TRP A 38 3.93 18.78 -6.66
N THR A 39 3.92 19.92 -7.35
CA THR A 39 5.04 20.87 -7.45
C THR A 39 5.49 21.47 -6.13
N LYS A 40 4.65 21.49 -5.09
CA LYS A 40 4.99 21.95 -3.74
C LYS A 40 5.68 20.90 -2.88
N VAL A 41 5.69 19.63 -3.31
CA VAL A 41 6.47 18.57 -2.66
C VAL A 41 7.57 18.16 -3.63
N PRO A 42 8.79 18.69 -3.51
CA PRO A 42 9.89 18.40 -4.41
C PRO A 42 10.39 16.96 -4.29
N ILE A 43 9.67 15.99 -4.85
CA ILE A 43 10.07 14.58 -4.84
C ILE A 43 11.44 14.45 -5.54
N PRO A 44 12.50 13.98 -4.85
CA PRO A 44 13.81 13.86 -5.47
C PRO A 44 13.75 12.91 -6.66
N LEU A 45 14.47 13.25 -7.74
CA LEU A 45 14.54 12.39 -8.92
C LEU A 45 15.26 11.09 -8.57
N TYR A 46 14.81 9.99 -9.18
CA TYR A 46 15.47 8.70 -9.00
C TYR A 46 16.91 8.74 -9.53
N ASP A 47 17.88 8.37 -8.68
CA ASP A 47 19.28 8.21 -9.04
C ASP A 47 19.69 6.74 -8.81
N PRO A 48 20.00 5.97 -9.87
CA PRO A 48 20.44 4.58 -9.71
C PRO A 48 21.84 4.45 -9.08
N ALA A 49 22.62 5.53 -8.97
CA ALA A 49 23.88 5.55 -8.25
C ALA A 49 23.70 5.68 -6.73
N ASP A 50 22.52 6.13 -6.27
CA ASP A 50 22.20 6.23 -4.86
C ASP A 50 21.64 4.88 -4.33
N PRO A 51 22.31 4.24 -3.36
CA PRO A 51 21.87 2.95 -2.83
C PRO A 51 20.52 3.00 -2.12
N ASP A 52 20.14 4.12 -1.50
CA ASP A 52 18.85 4.26 -0.83
C ASP A 52 17.71 4.32 -1.86
N HIS A 53 17.94 4.97 -3.00
CA HIS A 53 16.97 5.05 -4.09
C HIS A 53 16.73 3.66 -4.70
N VAL A 54 17.80 2.90 -4.93
CA VAL A 54 17.73 1.51 -5.42
C VAL A 54 17.00 0.64 -4.39
N GLU A 55 17.33 0.75 -3.11
CA GLU A 55 16.68 -0.04 -2.06
C GLU A 55 15.19 0.29 -1.94
N LEU A 56 14.79 1.56 -2.04
CA LEU A 56 13.37 1.97 -2.08
C LEU A 56 12.63 1.33 -3.26
N ALA A 57 13.24 1.28 -4.44
CA ALA A 57 12.65 0.62 -5.61
C ALA A 57 12.47 -0.90 -5.40
N ASP A 58 13.46 -1.54 -4.78
CA ASP A 58 13.41 -2.97 -4.46
C ASP A 58 12.36 -3.29 -3.40
N LEU A 59 12.25 -2.45 -2.36
CA LEU A 59 11.22 -2.56 -1.33
C LEU A 59 9.82 -2.42 -1.90
N CYS A 60 9.61 -1.56 -2.91
CA CYS A 60 8.33 -1.50 -3.63
C CYS A 60 8.00 -2.83 -4.31
N THR A 61 8.98 -3.46 -4.98
CA THR A 61 8.79 -4.77 -5.62
C THR A 61 8.48 -5.85 -4.58
N GLN A 62 9.12 -5.81 -3.42
CA GLN A 62 8.85 -6.74 -2.32
C GLN A 62 7.46 -6.51 -1.72
N ALA A 63 7.06 -5.25 -1.54
CA ALA A 63 5.75 -4.87 -1.05
C ALA A 63 4.64 -5.38 -1.97
N GLU A 64 4.78 -5.21 -3.28
CA GLU A 64 3.83 -5.71 -4.30
C GLU A 64 3.67 -7.23 -4.18
N LYS A 65 4.77 -7.97 -4.13
CA LYS A 65 4.75 -9.43 -3.98
C LYS A 65 4.02 -9.88 -2.71
N GLN A 66 4.30 -9.24 -1.58
CA GLN A 66 3.65 -9.57 -0.31
C GLN A 66 2.16 -9.21 -0.30
N ALA A 67 1.81 -8.05 -0.86
CA ALA A 67 0.43 -7.61 -0.99
C ALA A 67 -0.39 -8.59 -1.82
N THR A 68 0.11 -9.00 -2.99
CA THR A 68 -0.54 -10.00 -3.84
C THR A 68 -0.68 -11.35 -3.13
N ALA A 69 0.38 -11.83 -2.50
CA ALA A 69 0.34 -13.11 -1.78
C ALA A 69 -0.69 -13.10 -0.64
N ALA A 70 -0.77 -12.00 0.12
CA ALA A 70 -1.70 -11.88 1.24
C ALA A 70 -3.17 -11.83 0.80
N VAL A 71 -3.48 -11.13 -0.29
CA VAL A 71 -4.84 -11.09 -0.85
C VAL A 71 -5.23 -12.48 -1.37
N ASN A 72 -4.36 -13.13 -2.14
CA ASN A 72 -4.62 -14.47 -2.67
C ASN A 72 -4.83 -15.51 -1.55
N ALA A 73 -4.00 -15.47 -0.50
CA ALA A 73 -4.15 -16.37 0.64
C ALA A 73 -5.49 -16.17 1.36
N HIS A 74 -5.95 -14.91 1.48
CA HIS A 74 -7.24 -14.62 2.08
C HIS A 74 -8.42 -15.09 1.19
N GLU A 75 -8.32 -14.97 -0.13
CA GLU A 75 -9.31 -15.49 -1.07
C GLU A 75 -9.40 -17.02 -1.01
N GLN A 76 -8.27 -17.71 -0.99
CA GLN A 76 -8.21 -19.17 -0.81
C GLN A 76 -8.89 -19.60 0.50
N GLN A 77 -8.60 -18.91 1.61
CA GLN A 77 -9.24 -19.21 2.89
C GLN A 77 -10.77 -19.00 2.84
N GLN A 78 -11.24 -17.97 2.13
CA GLN A 78 -12.68 -17.73 1.95
C GLN A 78 -13.35 -18.86 1.15
N GLU A 79 -12.69 -19.36 0.11
CA GLU A 79 -13.18 -20.50 -0.67
C GLU A 79 -13.24 -21.78 0.15
N GLU A 80 -12.19 -22.10 0.91
CA GLU A 80 -12.16 -23.25 1.81
C GLU A 80 -13.28 -23.20 2.86
N ASP A 81 -13.48 -22.04 3.48
CA ASP A 81 -14.55 -21.82 4.45
C ASP A 81 -15.93 -21.97 3.82
N ALA A 82 -16.11 -21.47 2.58
CA ALA A 82 -17.36 -21.60 1.85
C ALA A 82 -17.67 -23.07 1.51
N TRP A 83 -16.65 -23.82 1.07
CA TRP A 83 -16.76 -25.27 0.84
C TRP A 83 -17.09 -26.04 2.12
N ALA A 84 -16.44 -25.70 3.23
CA ALA A 84 -16.74 -26.31 4.53
C ALA A 84 -18.19 -26.06 4.95
N ARG A 85 -18.71 -24.84 4.74
CA ARG A 85 -20.11 -24.50 5.01
C ARG A 85 -21.08 -25.24 4.08
N ALA A 86 -20.78 -25.33 2.79
CA ALA A 86 -21.61 -26.04 1.82
C ALA A 86 -21.73 -27.53 2.16
N LYS A 87 -20.61 -28.20 2.49
CA LYS A 87 -20.59 -29.59 2.94
C LYS A 87 -21.41 -29.81 4.21
N ARG A 88 -21.32 -28.90 5.18
CA ARG A 88 -22.14 -28.96 6.41
C ARG A 88 -23.63 -28.80 6.11
N LYS A 89 -23.99 -27.88 5.19
CA LYS A 89 -25.38 -27.66 4.77
C LYS A 89 -25.95 -28.90 4.08
N ALA A 90 -25.22 -29.47 3.12
CA ALA A 90 -25.60 -30.70 2.41
C ALA A 90 -25.81 -31.89 3.36
N LYS A 91 -24.90 -32.11 4.31
CA LYS A 91 -25.05 -33.15 5.34
C LYS A 91 -26.33 -32.97 6.16
N ARG A 92 -26.73 -31.72 6.43
CA ARG A 92 -27.95 -31.39 7.18
C ARG A 92 -29.22 -31.54 6.35
N THR A 93 -29.20 -31.20 5.07
CA THR A 93 -30.40 -31.17 4.21
C THR A 93 -30.57 -32.44 3.36
N GLY A 94 -29.56 -33.31 3.29
CA GLY A 94 -29.55 -34.48 2.40
C GLY A 94 -29.43 -34.13 0.91
N LEU A 95 -29.24 -32.85 0.59
CA LEU A 95 -29.09 -32.36 -0.77
C LEU A 95 -27.62 -32.48 -1.22
N PRO A 96 -27.36 -32.67 -2.52
CA PRO A 96 -26.00 -32.63 -3.08
C PRO A 96 -25.28 -31.32 -2.74
N VAL A 97 -23.95 -31.38 -2.58
CA VAL A 97 -23.13 -30.18 -2.38
C VAL A 97 -22.97 -29.47 -3.72
N GLU A 98 -23.46 -28.23 -3.81
CA GLU A 98 -23.20 -27.35 -4.94
C GLU A 98 -21.91 -26.52 -4.71
N PRO A 99 -21.16 -26.19 -5.78
CA PRO A 99 -20.03 -25.28 -5.68
C PRO A 99 -20.46 -23.93 -5.10
N PRO A 100 -19.76 -23.40 -4.08
CA PRO A 100 -20.11 -22.10 -3.53
C PRO A 100 -19.77 -20.97 -4.50
N ASP A 101 -20.69 -20.01 -4.66
CA ASP A 101 -20.41 -18.73 -5.33
C ASP A 101 -19.68 -17.80 -4.36
N VAL A 102 -18.35 -17.75 -4.47
CA VAL A 102 -17.49 -16.93 -3.61
C VAL A 102 -17.11 -15.66 -4.36
N LYS A 103 -17.45 -14.52 -3.76
CA LYS A 103 -17.12 -13.20 -4.31
C LYS A 103 -15.67 -12.83 -3.99
N PRO A 104 -14.96 -12.10 -4.88
CA PRO A 104 -13.61 -11.63 -4.62
C PRO A 104 -13.56 -10.70 -3.41
N VAL A 105 -12.37 -10.56 -2.82
CA VAL A 105 -12.19 -9.68 -1.68
C VAL A 105 -12.48 -8.23 -2.10
N GLY A 106 -13.41 -7.59 -1.39
CA GLY A 106 -13.74 -6.19 -1.63
C GLY A 106 -12.55 -5.25 -1.36
N GLN A 107 -12.44 -4.18 -2.14
CA GLN A 107 -11.30 -3.24 -2.10
C GLN A 107 -10.91 -2.78 -0.69
N GLN A 108 -11.87 -2.36 0.14
CA GLN A 108 -11.59 -1.92 1.52
C GLN A 108 -10.93 -3.01 2.37
N LYS A 109 -11.39 -4.25 2.22
CA LYS A 109 -10.84 -5.40 2.93
C LYS A 109 -9.45 -5.75 2.41
N ALA A 110 -9.24 -5.70 1.10
CA ALA A 110 -7.92 -5.88 0.47
C ALA A 110 -6.92 -4.85 1.01
N CYS A 111 -7.27 -3.57 1.02
CA CYS A 111 -6.42 -2.51 1.58
C CYS A 111 -6.05 -2.75 3.05
N LYS A 112 -7.00 -3.25 3.85
CA LYS A 112 -6.73 -3.59 5.26
C LYS A 112 -5.74 -4.75 5.40
N ILE A 113 -5.93 -5.81 4.59
CA ILE A 113 -5.01 -6.97 4.58
C ILE A 113 -3.61 -6.51 4.18
N ILE A 114 -3.48 -5.77 3.09
CA ILE A 114 -2.20 -5.29 2.57
C ILE A 114 -1.46 -4.44 3.61
N ARG A 115 -2.13 -3.46 4.22
CA ARG A 115 -1.51 -2.60 5.24
C ARG A 115 -1.00 -3.40 6.44
N GLU A 116 -1.79 -4.35 6.92
CA GLU A 116 -1.39 -5.19 8.05
C GLU A 116 -0.20 -6.08 7.70
N THR A 117 -0.21 -6.70 6.51
CA THR A 117 0.91 -7.53 6.03
C THR A 117 2.20 -6.72 5.90
N LEU A 118 2.16 -5.55 5.27
CA LEU A 118 3.35 -4.69 5.10
C LEU A 118 3.88 -4.13 6.42
N ARG A 119 3.00 -3.93 7.40
CA ARG A 119 3.38 -3.53 8.75
C ARG A 119 4.07 -4.67 9.48
N GLN A 120 3.50 -5.88 9.43
CA GLN A 120 4.05 -7.07 10.09
C GLN A 120 5.39 -7.51 9.50
N SER A 121 5.59 -7.35 8.19
CA SER A 121 6.85 -7.66 7.53
C SER A 121 7.96 -6.63 7.75
N GLY A 122 7.63 -5.46 8.30
CA GLY A 122 8.56 -4.35 8.50
C GLY A 122 8.91 -3.57 7.24
N ILE A 123 8.38 -3.94 6.07
CA ILE A 123 8.62 -3.23 4.80
C ILE A 123 8.19 -1.78 4.90
N ALA A 124 7.00 -1.52 5.45
CA ALA A 124 6.50 -0.15 5.60
C ALA A 124 7.43 0.72 6.46
N ALA A 125 7.92 0.17 7.58
CA ALA A 125 8.86 0.87 8.47
C ALA A 125 10.22 1.12 7.80
N ARG A 126 10.71 0.17 6.99
CA ARG A 126 11.96 0.33 6.24
C ARG A 126 11.84 1.39 5.16
N ILE A 127 10.72 1.41 4.42
CA ILE A 127 10.42 2.47 3.45
C ILE A 127 10.40 3.83 4.15
N ASP A 128 9.72 3.97 5.29
CA ASP A 128 9.67 5.24 6.03
C ASP A 128 11.06 5.71 6.48
N HIS A 129 11.89 4.78 6.97
CA HIS A 129 13.25 5.06 7.39
C HIS A 129 14.13 5.57 6.24
N LEU A 130 14.08 4.93 5.07
CA LEU A 130 14.83 5.37 3.90
C LEU A 130 14.29 6.67 3.33
N ALA A 131 12.97 6.84 3.29
CA ALA A 131 12.34 8.07 2.83
C ALA A 131 12.88 9.28 3.60
N ARG A 132 13.00 9.19 4.94
CA ARG A 132 13.59 10.25 5.80
C ARG A 132 15.01 10.67 5.44
N ARG A 133 15.78 9.78 4.81
CA ARG A 133 17.18 10.05 4.41
C ARG A 133 17.24 10.73 3.05
N VAL A 134 16.28 10.41 2.18
CA VAL A 134 16.19 10.91 0.81
C VAL A 134 15.45 12.25 0.74
N VAL A 135 14.47 12.48 1.62
CA VAL A 135 13.68 13.72 1.63
C VAL A 135 14.25 14.77 2.56
N PRO A 136 14.18 16.06 2.21
CA PRO A 136 14.56 17.16 3.10
C PRO A 136 13.80 17.10 4.44
N VAL A 137 14.53 17.37 5.53
CA VAL A 137 14.02 17.30 6.90
C VAL A 137 12.82 18.23 7.12
N GLU A 138 12.79 19.38 6.44
CA GLU A 138 11.70 20.35 6.48
C GLU A 138 10.33 19.81 6.03
N TRP A 139 10.25 18.63 5.40
CA TRP A 139 8.98 18.00 5.02
C TRP A 139 8.54 16.88 5.96
N THR A 140 9.41 16.52 6.91
CA THR A 140 9.12 15.50 7.92
C THR A 140 8.42 16.09 9.15
N VAL A 141 8.33 17.42 9.23
CA VAL A 141 7.70 18.18 10.31
C VAL A 141 6.58 19.04 9.72
N PRO A 142 5.33 18.97 10.25
CA PRO A 142 4.29 19.90 9.81
C PRO A 142 4.73 21.35 10.13
N PRO A 143 4.52 22.33 9.22
CA PRO A 143 4.86 23.72 9.51
C PRO A 143 4.14 24.16 10.77
N SER A 144 4.90 24.70 11.74
CA SER A 144 4.43 25.04 13.09
C SER A 144 3.44 26.21 13.15
N ASP A 145 2.98 26.73 12.01
CA ASP A 145 2.21 27.96 11.94
C ASP A 145 0.79 27.67 11.40
N SER A 146 -0.12 27.33 12.33
CA SER A 146 -1.57 27.43 12.14
C SER A 146 -2.27 27.54 13.51
N VAL A 147 -1.84 28.51 14.32
CA VAL A 147 -2.72 29.14 15.30
C VAL A 147 -3.17 30.45 14.67
N GLY A 148 -4.44 30.52 14.27
CA GLY A 148 -5.07 31.68 13.66
C GLY A 148 -6.54 31.41 13.39
#